data_AF-A0A840YT30-F1
#
_entry.id   AF-A0A840YT30-F1
#
_cell.length_a   1.000
_cell.length_b   1.000
_cell.length_c   1.000
_cell.angle_alpha   90.00
_cell.angle_beta   90.00
_cell.angle_gamma   90.00
#
_symmetry.space_group_name_H-M   'P 1'
#
loop_
_entity.id
_entity.type
_entity.pdbx_description
1 polymer ?
#
loop_
_entity_poly.entity_id
_entity_poly.type
_entity_poly.pdbx_seq_one_letter_code
_entity_poly.pdbx_strand_id
1 'polypeptide(L)'
;MKTNIVDLLRDFEIVHPTRVVAVEAGHRQLRLTIAGYPWWRSGTGGGEAQIVFSFGGVEEGLLEVGTLLDMEEDEALEGFSVSRLSEELWAESGTSYSTYCSGPLPNPLRLYALVEDQIWSTGAPRSARDYLNVPDGSLSRFCETVNTRSFLVAEAPQQIHELIVAELRRQNVPHNVLTNRRHSNSNLFVQIAGGAFVCESAEAEM
;
A
#
# COMPACT_ATOMS: atom_id res chain seq x y z
N MET A 1 -1.60 22.61 -17.72
CA MET A 1 -0.51 21.73 -18.24
C MET A 1 -0.56 20.41 -17.47
N LYS A 2 -0.31 19.25 -18.09
CA LYS A 2 -0.31 17.95 -17.39
C LYS A 2 1.09 17.56 -16.93
N THR A 3 1.24 17.13 -15.69
CA THR A 3 2.50 16.66 -15.11
C THR A 3 2.27 15.39 -14.29
N ASN A 4 3.24 14.48 -14.24
CA ASN A 4 3.14 13.29 -13.40
C ASN A 4 3.19 13.68 -11.90
N ILE A 5 2.27 13.15 -11.08
CA ILE A 5 2.21 13.52 -9.65
C ILE A 5 3.47 13.07 -8.89
N VAL A 6 4.05 11.91 -9.23
CA VAL A 6 5.29 11.42 -8.58
C VAL A 6 6.44 12.40 -8.81
N ASP A 7 6.59 12.90 -10.04
CA ASP A 7 7.61 13.90 -10.35
C ASP A 7 7.31 15.23 -9.64
N LEU A 8 6.03 15.66 -9.60
CA LEU A 8 5.62 16.88 -8.93
C LEU A 8 5.96 16.85 -7.43
N LEU A 9 5.61 15.76 -6.74
CA LEU A 9 5.86 15.62 -5.29
C LEU A 9 7.33 15.38 -4.95
N ARG A 10 8.13 14.88 -5.91
CA ARG A 10 9.59 14.80 -5.74
C ARG A 10 10.23 16.19 -5.77
N ASP A 11 9.71 17.06 -6.62
CA ASP A 11 10.32 18.37 -6.88
C ASP A 11 9.75 19.46 -5.95
N PHE A 12 8.55 19.27 -5.39
CA PHE A 12 7.87 20.23 -4.53
C PHE A 12 7.19 19.57 -3.33
N GLU A 13 7.45 20.12 -2.14
CA GLU A 13 6.71 19.80 -0.91
C GLU A 13 5.38 20.57 -0.88
N ILE A 14 4.32 19.94 -0.39
CA ILE A 14 3.02 20.59 -0.19
C ILE A 14 3.15 21.63 0.92
N VAL A 15 2.79 22.88 0.63
CA VAL A 15 2.84 23.99 1.60
C VAL A 15 1.44 24.46 1.95
N HIS A 16 1.17 24.65 3.24
CA HIS A 16 -0.14 25.08 3.75
C HIS A 16 -0.26 26.63 3.82
N PRO A 17 -1.48 27.21 3.75
CA PRO A 17 -2.77 26.53 3.70
C PRO A 17 -3.05 25.93 2.31
N THR A 18 -3.32 24.63 2.27
CA THR A 18 -3.67 23.88 1.05
C THR A 18 -4.61 22.76 1.47
N ARG A 19 -5.77 22.68 0.82
CA ARG A 19 -6.84 21.75 1.19
C ARG A 19 -7.49 21.10 -0.02
N VAL A 20 -8.08 19.94 0.19
CA VAL A 20 -8.96 19.29 -0.79
C VAL A 20 -10.31 20.02 -0.77
N VAL A 21 -10.75 20.54 -1.91
CA VAL A 21 -12.02 21.28 -2.04
C VAL A 21 -13.09 20.54 -2.83
N ALA A 22 -12.70 19.50 -3.59
CA ALA A 22 -13.65 18.62 -4.26
C ALA A 22 -13.03 17.25 -4.50
N VAL A 23 -13.89 16.23 -4.47
CA VAL A 23 -13.57 14.85 -4.82
C VAL A 23 -14.60 14.35 -5.83
N GLU A 24 -14.14 13.91 -6.99
CA GLU A 24 -14.97 13.27 -8.02
C GLU A 24 -14.50 11.82 -8.19
N ALA A 25 -15.38 10.85 -7.97
CA ALA A 25 -15.07 9.43 -8.16
C ALA A 25 -16.06 8.79 -9.12
N GLY A 26 -15.56 8.02 -10.09
CA GLY A 26 -16.39 7.31 -11.06
C GLY A 26 -15.55 6.45 -12.01
N HIS A 27 -16.09 5.32 -12.46
CA HIS A 27 -15.48 4.44 -13.49
C HIS A 27 -13.94 4.27 -13.41
N ARG A 28 -13.42 3.73 -12.30
CA ARG A 28 -11.98 3.54 -12.07
C ARG A 28 -11.15 4.83 -12.19
N GLN A 29 -11.77 5.99 -11.97
CA GLN A 29 -11.13 7.29 -11.91
C GLN A 29 -11.46 7.98 -10.60
N LEU A 30 -10.48 8.70 -10.08
CA LEU A 30 -10.60 9.59 -8.93
C LEU A 30 -9.97 10.92 -9.30
N ARG A 31 -10.66 12.04 -9.03
CA ARG A 31 -10.11 13.39 -9.17
C ARG A 31 -10.24 14.12 -7.87
N LEU A 32 -9.15 14.76 -7.45
CA LEU A 32 -9.08 15.63 -6.28
C LEU A 32 -8.79 17.04 -6.76
N THR A 33 -9.66 17.98 -6.43
CA THR A 33 -9.38 19.40 -6.63
C THR A 33 -8.78 19.95 -5.34
N ILE A 34 -7.59 20.50 -5.44
CA ILE A 34 -6.84 21.08 -4.33
C ILE A 34 -6.76 22.58 -4.53
N ALA A 35 -7.03 23.35 -3.48
CA ALA A 35 -6.96 24.81 -3.48
C ALA A 35 -6.09 25.31 -2.32
N GLY A 36 -5.41 26.44 -2.54
CA GLY A 36 -4.61 27.08 -1.51
C GLY A 36 -3.35 27.72 -2.05
N TYR A 37 -2.26 27.62 -1.30
CA TYR A 37 -0.97 28.18 -1.67
C TYR A 37 -0.39 27.45 -2.89
N PRO A 38 0.06 28.16 -3.96
CA PRO A 38 0.51 27.58 -5.22
C PRO A 38 1.94 27.00 -5.14
N TRP A 39 2.18 26.07 -4.22
CA TRP A 39 3.50 25.46 -4.00
C TRP A 39 4.08 24.77 -5.24
N TRP A 40 3.23 24.36 -6.17
CA TRP A 40 3.59 23.73 -7.45
C TRP A 40 4.02 24.72 -8.54
N ARG A 41 3.94 26.04 -8.31
CA ARG A 41 4.36 27.06 -9.28
C ARG A 41 5.80 27.50 -9.02
N SER A 42 6.64 27.45 -10.05
CA SER A 42 7.99 28.00 -10.01
C SER A 42 7.95 29.53 -10.00
N GLY A 43 7.79 30.13 -8.82
CA GLY A 43 7.83 31.58 -8.61
C GLY A 43 6.97 32.02 -7.41
N THR A 44 7.36 33.12 -6.76
CA THR A 44 6.64 33.73 -5.62
C THR A 44 5.38 34.48 -6.07
N GLY A 45 4.50 33.81 -6.81
CA GLY A 45 3.20 34.36 -7.16
C GLY A 45 2.29 34.32 -5.95
N GLY A 46 2.08 35.45 -5.28
CA GLY A 46 1.13 35.55 -4.18
C GLY A 46 -0.31 35.37 -4.68
N GLY A 47 -1.10 34.56 -3.98
CA GLY A 47 -2.53 34.35 -4.25
C GLY A 47 -2.95 32.88 -4.14
N GLU A 48 -4.25 32.65 -3.92
CA GLU A 48 -4.84 31.32 -3.93
C GLU A 48 -4.88 30.77 -5.37
N ALA A 49 -4.54 29.49 -5.53
CA ALA A 49 -4.61 28.79 -6.80
C ALA A 49 -5.23 27.40 -6.62
N GLN A 50 -5.56 26.78 -7.75
CA GLN A 50 -6.09 25.42 -7.78
C GLN A 50 -5.22 24.51 -8.65
N ILE A 51 -5.18 23.23 -8.27
CA ILE A 51 -4.57 22.13 -9.01
C ILE A 51 -5.50 20.92 -8.91
N VAL A 52 -5.61 20.16 -9.99
CA VAL A 52 -6.43 18.95 -10.02
C VAL A 52 -5.52 17.74 -10.13
N PHE A 53 -5.61 16.82 -9.17
CA PHE A 53 -4.98 15.51 -9.23
C PHE A 53 -5.97 14.50 -9.80
N SER A 54 -5.58 13.80 -10.86
CA SER A 54 -6.39 12.78 -11.53
C SER A 54 -5.69 11.45 -11.47
N PHE A 55 -6.37 10.44 -10.93
CA PHE A 55 -5.91 9.07 -10.82
C PHE A 55 -6.75 8.17 -11.74
N GLY A 56 -6.08 7.45 -12.63
CA GLY A 56 -6.72 6.57 -13.60
C GLY A 56 -6.47 5.10 -13.29
N GLY A 57 -7.43 4.25 -13.63
CA GLY A 57 -7.31 2.80 -13.41
C GLY A 57 -7.33 2.40 -11.94
N VAL A 58 -8.08 3.12 -11.08
CA VAL A 58 -8.23 2.79 -9.65
C VAL A 58 -8.84 1.38 -9.51
N GLU A 59 -8.21 0.52 -8.71
CA GLU A 59 -8.60 -0.89 -8.53
C GLU A 59 -8.87 -1.24 -7.07
N GLU A 60 -7.81 -1.30 -6.27
CA GLU A 60 -7.83 -1.76 -4.87
C GLU A 60 -7.62 -0.59 -3.92
N GLY A 61 -8.34 -0.55 -2.80
CA GLY A 61 -8.12 0.45 -1.77
C GLY A 61 -9.37 0.83 -0.98
N LEU A 62 -9.18 1.69 0.00
CA LEU A 62 -10.24 2.34 0.77
C LEU A 62 -9.95 3.83 0.83
N LEU A 63 -10.95 4.63 0.48
CA LEU A 63 -10.90 6.08 0.59
C LEU A 63 -12.18 6.57 1.27
N GLU A 64 -12.04 7.23 2.42
CA GLU A 64 -13.17 7.84 3.11
C GLU A 64 -13.37 9.27 2.63
N VAL A 65 -14.19 9.44 1.59
CA VAL A 65 -14.41 10.74 0.93
C VAL A 65 -15.01 11.79 1.86
N GLY A 66 -15.83 11.39 2.83
CA GLY A 66 -16.38 12.30 3.84
C GLY A 66 -15.27 12.92 4.69
N THR A 67 -14.41 12.07 5.26
CA THR A 67 -13.24 12.48 6.04
C THR A 67 -12.33 13.42 5.24
N LEU A 68 -12.08 13.14 3.95
CA LEU A 68 -11.28 14.01 3.10
C LEU A 68 -11.80 15.45 2.96
N LEU A 69 -13.11 15.65 3.02
CA LEU A 69 -13.75 16.96 2.83
C LEU A 69 -14.06 17.67 4.16
N ASP A 70 -14.15 16.92 5.26
CA ASP A 70 -14.53 17.42 6.58
C ASP A 70 -13.31 17.76 7.49
N MET A 71 -12.09 17.41 7.07
CA MET A 71 -10.85 17.72 7.79
C MET A 71 -10.50 19.23 7.76
N GLU A 72 -9.77 19.70 8.78
CA GLU A 72 -9.27 21.09 8.83
C GLU A 72 -8.32 21.39 7.64
N GLU A 73 -7.97 22.66 7.40
CA GLU A 73 -7.39 23.20 6.14
C GLU A 73 -5.97 22.68 5.74
N ASP A 74 -5.52 21.58 6.31
CA ASP A 74 -4.19 20.99 6.15
C ASP A 74 -4.14 19.46 6.38
N GLU A 75 -4.91 18.93 7.33
CA GLU A 75 -4.80 17.53 7.77
C GLU A 75 -5.01 16.49 6.65
N ALA A 76 -5.88 16.76 5.67
CA ALA A 76 -6.19 15.78 4.61
C ALA A 76 -4.99 15.49 3.68
N LEU A 77 -4.08 16.45 3.53
CA LEU A 77 -2.89 16.31 2.69
C LEU A 77 -1.64 15.97 3.52
N GLU A 78 -1.75 15.90 4.85
CA GLU A 78 -0.68 15.36 5.69
C GLU A 78 -0.45 13.89 5.36
N GLY A 79 0.80 13.56 4.98
CA GLY A 79 1.15 12.21 4.55
C GLY A 79 0.63 11.84 3.15
N PHE A 80 0.14 12.80 2.36
CA PHE A 80 -0.18 12.54 0.96
C PHE A 80 1.07 12.09 0.21
N SER A 81 0.99 10.91 -0.40
CA SER A 81 2.11 10.36 -1.16
C SER A 81 1.62 9.56 -2.36
N VAL A 82 2.45 9.56 -3.40
CA VAL A 82 2.29 8.71 -4.57
C VAL A 82 3.63 8.06 -4.87
N SER A 83 3.70 6.74 -4.75
CA SER A 83 4.90 5.94 -5.00
C SER A 83 4.62 4.90 -6.08
N ARG A 84 5.69 4.32 -6.65
CA ARG A 84 5.50 3.15 -7.51
C ARG A 84 5.20 1.96 -6.63
N LEU A 85 4.20 1.16 -7.00
CA LEU A 85 3.85 -0.04 -6.23
C LEU A 85 5.04 -1.02 -6.15
N SER A 86 5.94 -1.04 -7.12
CA SER A 86 7.16 -1.86 -7.08
C SER A 86 8.20 -1.41 -6.04
N GLU A 87 8.08 -0.18 -5.53
CA GLU A 87 8.92 0.36 -4.45
C GLU A 87 8.34 0.04 -3.07
N GLU A 88 7.07 -0.37 -3.01
CA GLU A 88 6.38 -0.74 -1.78
C GLU A 88 6.84 -2.12 -1.28
N LEU A 89 7.24 -2.15 -0.01
CA LEU A 89 7.87 -3.29 0.63
C LEU A 89 6.93 -4.51 0.78
N TRP A 90 5.65 -4.21 0.92
CA TRP A 90 4.57 -5.17 1.03
C TRP A 90 4.05 -5.62 -0.34
N ALA A 91 4.38 -4.90 -1.42
CA ALA A 91 3.92 -5.24 -2.75
C ALA A 91 4.88 -6.20 -3.47
N GLU A 92 4.36 -6.92 -4.46
CA GLU A 92 5.17 -7.83 -5.26
C GLU A 92 6.06 -7.07 -6.26
N SER A 93 7.36 -7.03 -6.00
CA SER A 93 8.37 -6.39 -6.86
C SER A 93 8.96 -7.38 -7.88
N GLY A 94 8.08 -8.05 -8.65
CA GLY A 94 8.48 -8.98 -9.73
C GLY A 94 9.13 -10.30 -9.29
N THR A 95 9.36 -10.49 -7.99
CA THR A 95 9.77 -11.77 -7.40
C THR A 95 8.90 -12.07 -6.20
N SER A 96 8.34 -13.28 -6.13
CA SER A 96 7.63 -13.78 -4.95
C SER A 96 8.28 -15.06 -4.44
N TYR A 97 8.16 -15.30 -3.13
CA TYR A 97 8.77 -16.43 -2.44
C TYR A 97 7.67 -17.31 -1.85
N SER A 98 7.62 -18.57 -2.27
CA SER A 98 6.73 -19.57 -1.67
C SER A 98 7.50 -20.35 -0.61
N THR A 99 7.01 -20.36 0.63
CA THR A 99 7.66 -21.04 1.75
C THR A 99 6.86 -22.29 2.13
N TYR A 100 7.52 -23.45 2.12
CA TYR A 100 6.92 -24.73 2.49
C TYR A 100 7.53 -25.23 3.80
N CYS A 101 6.68 -25.55 4.78
CA CYS A 101 7.12 -26.16 6.04
C CYS A 101 6.98 -27.68 5.94
N SER A 102 7.94 -28.42 6.49
CA SER A 102 7.91 -29.89 6.58
C SER A 102 7.70 -30.41 8.00
N GLY A 103 7.09 -29.58 8.85
CA GLY A 103 6.75 -29.89 10.23
C GLY A 103 5.74 -28.87 10.77
N PRO A 104 5.02 -29.22 11.86
CA PRO A 104 4.00 -28.35 12.42
C PRO A 104 4.60 -27.06 12.98
N LEU A 105 3.84 -25.96 12.90
CA LEU A 105 4.21 -24.66 13.46
C LEU A 105 3.76 -24.57 14.93
N PRO A 106 4.68 -24.52 15.92
CA PRO A 106 4.31 -24.53 17.34
C PRO A 106 3.44 -23.35 17.78
N ASN A 107 3.66 -22.17 17.20
CA ASN A 107 2.92 -20.95 17.52
C ASN A 107 2.51 -20.21 16.23
N PRO A 108 1.40 -20.63 15.60
CA PRO A 108 0.95 -20.03 14.35
C PRO A 108 0.41 -18.61 14.51
N LEU A 109 -0.24 -18.32 15.63
CA LEU A 109 -0.79 -16.98 15.89
C LEU A 109 0.29 -15.92 16.00
N ARG A 110 1.47 -16.27 16.52
CA ARG A 110 2.61 -15.35 16.54
C ARG A 110 3.11 -15.01 15.15
N LEU A 111 3.18 -15.99 14.24
CA LEU A 111 3.56 -15.72 12.84
C LEU A 111 2.53 -14.82 12.17
N TYR A 112 1.25 -15.10 12.36
CA TYR A 112 0.16 -14.27 11.83
C TYR A 112 0.27 -12.83 12.34
N ALA A 113 0.39 -12.63 13.66
CA ALA A 113 0.49 -11.31 14.26
C ALA A 113 1.72 -10.54 13.77
N LEU A 114 2.88 -11.19 13.65
CA LEU A 114 4.10 -10.55 13.13
C LEU A 114 3.92 -10.00 11.71
N VAL A 115 3.29 -10.79 10.83
CA VAL A 115 3.01 -10.33 9.47
C VAL A 115 1.98 -9.20 9.48
N GLU A 116 0.92 -9.32 10.28
CA GLU A 116 -0.12 -8.29 10.40
C GLU A 116 0.46 -6.95 10.88
N ASP A 117 1.27 -6.97 11.95
CA ASP A 117 1.92 -5.78 12.51
C ASP A 117 2.85 -5.13 11.48
N GLN A 118 3.60 -5.93 10.72
CA GLN A 118 4.47 -5.42 9.66
C GLN A 118 3.68 -4.71 8.56
N ILE A 119 2.58 -5.31 8.09
CA ILE A 119 1.71 -4.73 7.06
C ILE A 119 1.01 -3.46 7.56
N TRP A 120 0.53 -3.49 8.81
CA TRP A 120 -0.09 -2.33 9.44
C TRP A 120 0.88 -1.16 9.53
N SER A 121 2.14 -1.42 9.87
CA SER A 121 3.16 -0.37 10.00
C SER A 121 3.49 0.37 8.70
N THR A 122 3.18 -0.22 7.53
CA THR A 122 3.40 0.40 6.22
C THR A 122 2.16 1.14 5.69
N GLY A 123 1.03 1.11 6.40
CA GLY A 123 -0.23 1.69 5.91
C GLY A 123 -0.73 1.04 4.63
N ALA A 124 -0.38 -0.24 4.42
CA ALA A 124 -0.76 -0.98 3.22
C ALA A 124 -2.23 -1.40 3.28
N PRO A 125 -2.96 -1.41 2.14
CA PRO A 125 -4.34 -1.88 2.07
C PRO A 125 -4.41 -3.42 2.00
N ARG A 126 -3.62 -4.09 2.84
CA ARG A 126 -3.43 -5.55 2.87
C ARG A 126 -3.46 -6.05 4.31
N SER A 127 -3.44 -7.36 4.47
CA SER A 127 -3.41 -8.05 5.76
C SER A 127 -2.47 -9.25 5.71
N ALA A 128 -2.22 -9.91 6.84
CA ALA A 128 -1.47 -11.16 6.86
C ALA A 128 -2.13 -12.25 6.01
N ARG A 129 -3.44 -12.19 5.77
CA ARG A 129 -4.19 -13.16 4.96
C ARG A 129 -3.84 -13.10 3.48
N ASP A 130 -3.33 -11.97 3.02
CA ASP A 130 -2.89 -11.79 1.63
C ASP A 130 -1.57 -12.51 1.34
N TYR A 131 -0.80 -12.85 2.37
CA TYR A 131 0.54 -13.45 2.24
C TYR A 131 0.64 -14.84 2.86
N LEU A 132 -0.04 -15.07 3.99
CA LEU A 132 -0.08 -16.37 4.63
C LEU A 132 -1.16 -17.24 3.99
N ASN A 133 -0.91 -18.55 3.94
CA ASN A 133 -1.88 -19.52 3.45
C ASN A 133 -3.01 -19.71 4.46
N VAL A 134 -3.95 -18.76 4.48
CA VAL A 134 -5.13 -18.71 5.35
C VAL A 134 -6.35 -19.09 4.51
N PRO A 135 -6.65 -20.39 4.34
CA PRO A 135 -7.76 -20.82 3.50
C PRO A 135 -9.08 -20.23 3.99
N ASP A 136 -9.82 -19.62 3.06
CA ASP A 136 -11.08 -18.90 3.29
C ASP A 136 -10.98 -17.75 4.31
N GLY A 137 -9.78 -17.22 4.57
CA GLY A 137 -9.56 -16.13 5.53
C GLY A 137 -9.77 -16.52 7.00
N SER A 138 -9.99 -17.81 7.30
CA SER A 138 -10.24 -18.28 8.66
C SER A 138 -8.95 -18.59 9.42
N LEU A 139 -8.74 -17.86 10.52
CA LEU A 139 -7.61 -18.08 11.40
C LEU A 139 -7.62 -19.47 12.06
N SER A 140 -8.80 -20.05 12.31
CA SER A 140 -8.89 -21.41 12.84
C SER A 140 -8.37 -22.43 11.83
N ARG A 141 -8.73 -22.27 10.55
CA ARG A 141 -8.24 -23.16 9.48
C ARG A 141 -6.76 -22.96 9.17
N PHE A 142 -6.24 -21.75 9.33
CA PHE A 142 -4.81 -21.51 9.31
C PHE A 142 -4.11 -22.35 10.39
N CYS A 143 -4.58 -22.29 11.64
CA CYS A 143 -4.04 -23.11 12.74
C CYS A 143 -4.17 -24.63 12.48
N GLU A 144 -5.22 -25.09 11.80
CA GLU A 144 -5.34 -26.50 11.39
C GLU A 144 -4.31 -26.86 10.31
N THR A 145 -4.17 -26.03 9.27
CA THR A 145 -3.28 -26.25 8.13
C THR A 145 -1.82 -26.34 8.56
N VAL A 146 -1.40 -25.42 9.42
CA VAL A 146 -0.01 -25.33 9.89
C VAL A 146 0.37 -26.41 10.91
N ASN A 147 -0.59 -27.23 11.35
CA ASN A 147 -0.34 -28.41 12.18
C ASN A 147 -0.14 -29.71 11.37
N THR A 148 -0.22 -29.62 10.03
CA THR A 148 0.01 -30.76 9.15
C THR A 148 1.51 -31.03 8.92
N ARG A 149 1.85 -32.18 8.32
CA ARG A 149 3.24 -32.62 8.12
C ARG A 149 3.97 -31.87 6.99
N SER A 150 3.23 -31.32 6.04
CA SER A 150 3.79 -30.58 4.91
C SER A 150 2.74 -29.63 4.39
N PHE A 151 3.06 -28.34 4.33
CA PHE A 151 2.14 -27.30 3.88
C PHE A 151 2.88 -26.10 3.33
N LEU A 152 2.24 -25.40 2.39
CA LEU A 152 2.61 -24.03 2.02
C LEU A 152 2.21 -23.12 3.18
N VAL A 153 3.16 -22.39 3.77
CA VAL A 153 2.85 -21.42 4.84
C VAL A 153 2.54 -20.04 4.28
N ALA A 154 3.23 -19.63 3.20
CA ALA A 154 3.11 -18.29 2.67
C ALA A 154 3.60 -18.18 1.22
N GLU A 155 3.02 -17.22 0.51
CA GLU A 155 3.57 -16.64 -0.72
C GLU A 155 3.69 -15.13 -0.50
N ALA A 156 4.91 -14.61 -0.55
CA ALA A 156 5.15 -13.23 -0.14
C ALA A 156 6.31 -12.57 -0.91
N PRO A 157 6.34 -11.23 -1.01
CA PRO A 157 7.52 -10.49 -1.44
C PRO A 157 8.66 -10.65 -0.44
N GLN A 158 9.87 -10.25 -0.86
CA GLN A 158 11.11 -10.54 -0.14
C GLN A 158 11.07 -10.14 1.35
N GLN A 159 10.59 -8.94 1.69
CA GLN A 159 10.68 -8.46 3.07
C GLN A 159 9.75 -9.21 4.02
N ILE A 160 8.52 -9.44 3.60
CA ILE A 160 7.56 -10.26 4.37
C ILE A 160 8.08 -11.70 4.46
N HIS A 161 8.67 -12.22 3.36
CA HIS A 161 9.28 -13.54 3.36
C HIS A 161 10.43 -13.68 4.36
N GLU A 162 11.33 -12.69 4.43
CA GLU A 162 12.44 -12.67 5.40
C GLU A 162 11.93 -12.68 6.84
N LEU A 163 10.87 -11.92 7.14
CA LEU A 163 10.18 -11.94 8.44
C LEU A 163 9.63 -13.33 8.76
N ILE A 164 8.94 -13.96 7.81
CA ILE A 164 8.37 -15.30 7.98
C ILE A 164 9.47 -16.33 8.24
N VAL A 165 10.54 -16.33 7.43
CA VAL A 165 11.66 -17.26 7.58
C VAL A 165 12.38 -17.07 8.92
N ALA A 166 12.58 -15.83 9.36
CA ALA A 166 13.17 -15.54 10.66
C ALA A 166 12.34 -16.15 11.81
N GLU A 167 11.02 -16.00 11.75
CA GLU A 167 10.12 -16.56 12.75
C GLU A 167 10.06 -18.10 12.71
N LEU A 168 10.03 -18.71 11.51
CA LEU A 168 10.09 -20.17 11.37
C LEU A 168 11.40 -20.74 11.95
N ARG A 169 12.54 -20.09 11.69
CA ARG A 169 13.83 -20.47 12.29
C ARG A 169 13.80 -20.33 13.81
N ARG A 170 13.24 -19.24 14.34
CA ARG A 170 13.09 -19.00 15.78
C ARG A 170 12.25 -20.10 16.45
N GLN A 171 11.24 -20.62 15.76
CA GLN A 171 10.40 -21.72 16.22
C GLN A 171 10.98 -23.11 15.92
N ASN A 172 12.18 -23.20 15.33
CA ASN A 172 12.81 -24.45 14.88
C ASN A 172 11.96 -25.27 13.90
N VAL A 173 11.21 -24.61 13.02
CA VAL A 173 10.38 -25.26 11.99
C VAL A 173 11.20 -25.50 10.73
N PRO A 174 11.39 -26.76 10.29
CA PRO A 174 12.07 -27.05 9.03
C PRO A 174 11.25 -26.55 7.84
N HIS A 175 11.89 -25.85 6.90
CA HIS A 175 11.22 -25.25 5.76
C HIS A 175 12.12 -25.20 4.52
N ASN A 176 11.48 -25.13 3.36
CA ASN A 176 12.10 -24.91 2.06
C ASN A 176 11.50 -23.65 1.42
N VAL A 177 12.29 -22.96 0.62
CA VAL A 177 11.89 -21.73 -0.07
C VAL A 177 12.01 -21.93 -1.58
N LEU A 178 10.96 -21.58 -2.30
CA LEU A 178 10.95 -21.49 -3.76
C LEU A 178 10.87 -20.03 -4.18
N THR A 179 11.63 -19.65 -5.20
CA THR A 179 11.61 -18.30 -5.78
C THR A 179 10.84 -18.34 -7.09
N ASN A 180 9.81 -17.51 -7.20
CA ASN A 180 8.99 -17.37 -8.39
C ASN A 180 9.23 -16.00 -9.02
N ARG A 181 9.41 -15.98 -10.34
CA ARG A 181 9.43 -14.72 -11.09
C ARG A 181 8.00 -14.33 -11.45
N ARG A 182 7.64 -13.09 -11.17
CA ARG A 182 6.38 -12.46 -11.55
C ARG A 182 6.65 -11.24 -12.41
N HIS A 183 5.64 -10.77 -13.12
CA HIS A 183 5.76 -9.52 -13.88
C HIS A 183 5.80 -8.36 -12.88
N SER A 184 6.71 -7.41 -13.11
CA SER A 184 6.77 -6.20 -12.29
C SER A 184 5.48 -5.40 -12.48
N ASN A 185 4.80 -5.05 -11.39
CA ASN A 185 3.62 -4.19 -11.45
C ASN A 185 4.07 -2.73 -11.64
N SER A 186 3.54 -2.06 -12.66
CA SER A 186 3.80 -0.64 -12.95
C SER A 186 2.80 0.31 -12.29
N ASN A 187 1.81 -0.23 -11.57
CA ASN A 187 0.82 0.56 -10.87
C ASN A 187 1.47 1.45 -9.80
N LEU A 188 0.73 2.48 -9.41
CA LEU A 188 1.09 3.45 -8.39
C LEU A 188 0.29 3.15 -7.12
N PHE A 189 0.93 3.38 -5.98
CA PHE A 189 0.29 3.38 -4.68
C PHE A 189 0.09 4.81 -4.22
N VAL A 190 -1.11 5.11 -3.71
CA VAL A 190 -1.49 6.44 -3.24
C VAL A 190 -1.97 6.35 -1.81
N GLN A 191 -1.43 7.20 -0.93
CA GLN A 191 -1.90 7.39 0.44
C GLN A 191 -2.40 8.82 0.61
N ILE A 192 -3.56 8.98 1.28
CA ILE A 192 -4.16 10.29 1.55
C ILE A 192 -5.14 10.19 2.72
N ALA A 193 -5.04 11.08 3.72
CA ALA A 193 -5.96 11.17 4.86
C ALA A 193 -6.31 9.83 5.53
N GLY A 194 -5.30 8.98 5.76
CA GLY A 194 -5.49 7.64 6.34
C GLY A 194 -6.11 6.59 5.41
N GLY A 195 -6.55 6.99 4.21
CA GLY A 195 -6.94 6.10 3.12
C GLY A 195 -5.76 5.74 2.22
N ALA A 196 -5.91 4.65 1.48
CA ALA A 196 -4.91 4.21 0.53
C ALA A 196 -5.53 3.43 -0.63
N PHE A 197 -4.98 3.59 -1.84
CA PHE A 197 -5.44 2.87 -3.03
C PHE A 197 -4.35 2.68 -4.09
N VAL A 198 -4.62 1.79 -5.05
CA VAL A 198 -3.76 1.47 -6.19
C VAL A 198 -4.40 1.99 -7.47
N CYS A 199 -3.58 2.59 -8.35
CA CYS A 199 -4.02 3.11 -9.65
C CYS A 199 -2.97 2.87 -10.76
N GLU A 200 -3.36 2.98 -12.02
CA GLU A 200 -2.47 2.80 -13.18
C GLU A 200 -1.72 4.10 -13.53
N SER A 201 -2.35 5.26 -13.29
CA SER A 201 -1.79 6.58 -13.61
C SER A 201 -2.17 7.66 -12.59
N ALA A 202 -1.30 8.66 -12.45
CA ALA A 202 -1.48 9.81 -11.55
C ALA A 202 -0.95 11.09 -12.22
N GLU A 203 -1.85 12.02 -12.54
CA GLU A 203 -1.57 13.26 -13.28
C GLU A 203 -2.07 14.49 -12.54
N ALA A 204 -1.27 15.57 -12.53
CA ALA A 204 -1.64 16.88 -12.04
C ALA A 204 -1.95 17.85 -13.19
N GLU A 205 -3.06 18.59 -13.05
CA GLU A 205 -3.51 19.61 -14.00
C GLU A 205 -3.58 20.98 -13.31
N MET A 206 -2.77 21.91 -13.81
CA MET A 206 -2.68 23.32 -13.37
C MET A 206 -3.32 24.27 -14.36
#